data_AF-A0A842RYF5-F1
#
_entry.id   AF-A0A842RYF5-F1
#
_cell.length_a   1.000
_cell.length_b   1.000
_cell.length_c   1.000
_cell.angle_alpha   90.00
_cell.angle_beta   90.00
_cell.angle_gamma   90.00
#
_symmetry.space_group_name_H-M   'P 1'
#
loop_
_entity.id
_entity.type
_entity.pdbx_description
1 polymer ?
#
loop_
_entity_poly.entity_id
_entity_poly.type
_entity_poly.pdbx_seq_one_letter_code
_entity_poly.pdbx_strand_id
1 'polypeptide(L)'
;MKTDSGVKQINKKKHGAYYEQKILEYLMNNPSGLTKTDIAKGTGFSRNTIYKYISMLEDKDEIYKKKVGAYNLYFSKKQEFFPKRIALSYYKALIAGFKNHFPGNEEILKEIGKESSNFIDFDQSEKSKKQLKGIRGSPILKLFFEVLPSFYPSFDLLQPNIKISEPEIQNSGKKAIYRFTNSEFINDTEDFVYHFYLITGIIETQFSEIFNRKIKCNIEKVKISKDNESYVDISILVD
;
A
#
# COMPACT_ATOMS: atom_id res chain seq x y z
N MET A 1 -5.62 -30.73 -58.53
CA MET A 1 -5.24 -30.51 -57.12
C MET A 1 -4.24 -29.36 -57.06
N LYS A 2 -4.69 -28.17 -56.65
CA LYS A 2 -3.80 -27.05 -56.28
C LYS A 2 -4.06 -26.79 -54.80
N THR A 3 -3.03 -26.94 -53.99
CA THR A 3 -3.04 -26.73 -52.55
C THR A 3 -3.08 -25.24 -52.26
N ASP A 4 -4.13 -24.82 -51.56
CA ASP A 4 -4.37 -23.45 -51.12
C ASP A 4 -3.51 -23.19 -49.87
N SER A 5 -2.52 -22.30 -49.99
CA SER A 5 -1.65 -21.89 -48.89
C SER A 5 -2.24 -20.66 -48.18
N GLY A 6 -3.28 -20.90 -47.39
CA GLY A 6 -3.91 -19.89 -46.54
C GLY A 6 -3.04 -19.52 -45.32
N VAL A 7 -2.05 -18.65 -45.52
CA VAL A 7 -1.35 -18.00 -44.40
C VAL A 7 -2.29 -16.97 -43.77
N LYS A 8 -2.88 -17.33 -42.63
CA LYS A 8 -3.64 -16.41 -41.76
C LYS A 8 -2.78 -15.19 -41.43
N GLN A 9 -3.15 -14.01 -41.95
CA GLN A 9 -2.61 -12.72 -41.50
C GLN A 9 -3.06 -12.48 -40.05
N ILE A 10 -2.26 -12.97 -39.09
CA ILE A 10 -2.44 -12.60 -37.68
C ILE A 10 -2.09 -11.12 -37.55
N ASN A 11 -3.02 -10.37 -36.96
CA ASN A 11 -3.14 -8.93 -36.99
C ASN A 11 -1.93 -8.22 -36.34
N LYS A 12 -0.93 -7.80 -37.14
CA LYS A 12 0.35 -7.19 -36.69
C LYS A 12 0.20 -6.08 -35.65
N LYS A 13 -0.92 -5.34 -35.67
CA LYS A 13 -1.20 -4.22 -34.76
C LYS A 13 -1.40 -4.67 -33.31
N LYS A 14 -2.03 -5.84 -33.08
CA LYS A 14 -2.19 -6.41 -31.72
C LYS A 14 -0.87 -6.86 -31.11
N HIS A 15 0.05 -7.33 -31.95
CA HIS A 15 1.37 -7.78 -31.48
C HIS A 15 2.26 -6.62 -31.02
N GLY A 16 2.19 -5.46 -31.69
CA GLY A 16 2.96 -4.27 -31.32
C GLY A 16 2.57 -3.72 -29.94
N ALA A 17 1.27 -3.57 -29.70
CA ALA A 17 0.75 -3.11 -28.41
C ALA A 17 1.18 -4.03 -27.24
N TYR A 18 1.22 -5.35 -27.47
CA TYR A 18 1.69 -6.31 -26.48
C TYR A 18 3.15 -6.08 -26.08
N TYR A 19 4.05 -5.88 -27.05
CA TYR A 19 5.47 -5.63 -26.76
C TYR A 19 5.69 -4.32 -26.02
N GLU A 20 5.03 -3.24 -26.46
CA GLU A 20 5.09 -1.94 -25.81
C GLU A 20 4.64 -2.03 -24.35
N GLN A 21 3.47 -2.64 -24.10
CA GLN A 21 2.94 -2.81 -22.75
C GLN A 21 3.88 -3.63 -21.86
N LYS A 22 4.40 -4.76 -22.35
CA LYS A 22 5.29 -5.62 -21.57
C LYS A 22 6.62 -4.94 -21.23
N ILE A 23 7.17 -4.17 -22.16
CA ILE A 23 8.39 -3.39 -21.91
C ILE A 23 8.11 -2.29 -20.87
N LEU A 24 6.99 -1.59 -20.98
CA LEU A 24 6.61 -0.53 -20.04
C LEU A 24 6.36 -1.09 -18.64
N GLU A 25 5.61 -2.18 -18.50
CA GLU A 25 5.41 -2.90 -17.23
C GLU A 25 6.75 -3.32 -16.60
N TYR A 26 7.68 -3.82 -17.42
CA TYR A 26 9.00 -4.22 -16.93
C TYR A 26 9.83 -3.03 -16.44
N LEU A 27 9.78 -1.90 -17.15
CA LEU A 27 10.43 -0.65 -16.74
C LEU A 27 9.80 -0.07 -15.46
N MET A 28 8.47 -0.10 -15.31
CA MET A 28 7.78 0.36 -14.10
C MET A 28 8.17 -0.43 -12.86
N ASN A 29 8.44 -1.73 -13.00
CA ASN A 29 8.89 -2.58 -11.91
C ASN A 29 10.40 -2.43 -11.60
N ASN A 30 11.14 -1.65 -12.38
CA ASN A 30 12.59 -1.43 -12.25
C ASN A 30 12.93 0.07 -12.26
N PRO A 31 12.61 0.82 -11.19
CA PRO A 31 12.69 2.29 -11.18
C PRO A 31 14.10 2.85 -11.32
N SER A 32 15.14 2.04 -11.07
CA SER A 32 16.55 2.42 -11.26
C SER A 32 16.95 2.57 -12.73
N GLY A 33 16.04 2.22 -13.64
CA GLY A 33 16.28 2.24 -15.08
C GLY A 33 17.05 1.02 -15.55
N LEU A 34 16.87 0.66 -16.82
CA LEU A 34 17.42 -0.55 -17.41
C LEU A 34 18.10 -0.26 -18.75
N THR A 35 19.17 -1.00 -19.06
CA THR A 35 19.71 -0.99 -20.42
C THR A 35 18.80 -1.80 -21.35
N LYS A 36 18.89 -1.56 -22.67
CA LYS A 36 18.19 -2.42 -23.66
C LYS A 36 18.54 -3.90 -23.51
N THR A 37 19.77 -4.21 -23.09
CA THR A 37 20.21 -5.59 -22.85
C THR A 37 19.49 -6.21 -21.66
N ASP A 38 19.33 -5.47 -20.57
CA ASP A 38 18.64 -5.95 -19.38
C ASP A 38 17.14 -6.13 -19.64
N ILE A 39 16.54 -5.20 -20.37
CA ILE A 39 15.13 -5.31 -20.80
C ILE A 39 14.94 -6.56 -21.68
N ALA A 40 15.84 -6.82 -22.63
CA ALA A 40 15.78 -8.02 -23.48
C ALA A 40 15.86 -9.31 -22.65
N LYS A 41 16.80 -9.36 -21.69
CA LYS A 41 16.94 -10.51 -20.78
C LYS A 41 15.70 -10.70 -19.90
N GLY A 42 15.20 -9.63 -19.31
CA GLY A 42 14.10 -9.67 -18.36
C GLY A 42 12.72 -9.97 -18.97
N THR A 43 12.50 -9.54 -20.20
CA THR A 43 11.24 -9.78 -20.93
C THR A 43 11.29 -11.05 -21.79
N GLY A 44 12.48 -11.60 -22.05
CA GLY A 44 12.69 -12.71 -22.98
C GLY A 44 12.57 -12.32 -24.46
N PHE A 45 12.44 -11.02 -24.77
CA PHE A 45 12.33 -10.54 -26.15
C PHE A 45 13.69 -10.41 -26.83
N SER A 46 13.70 -10.55 -28.15
CA SER A 46 14.93 -10.33 -28.94
C SER A 46 15.43 -8.89 -28.80
N ARG A 47 16.75 -8.68 -28.90
CA ARG A 47 17.33 -7.33 -28.87
C ARG A 47 16.72 -6.44 -29.97
N ASN A 48 16.54 -6.95 -31.19
CA ASN A 48 15.95 -6.18 -32.28
C ASN A 48 14.52 -5.72 -31.96
N THR A 49 13.73 -6.58 -31.32
CA THR A 49 12.39 -6.25 -30.81
C THR A 49 12.48 -5.10 -29.78
N ILE A 50 13.36 -5.22 -28.78
CA ILE A 50 13.56 -4.17 -27.78
C ILE A 50 13.98 -2.85 -28.42
N TYR A 51 14.94 -2.86 -29.35
CA TYR A 51 15.42 -1.63 -30.00
C TYR A 51 14.30 -0.89 -30.72
N LYS A 52 13.47 -1.62 -31.48
CA LYS A 52 12.33 -1.07 -32.19
C LYS A 52 11.30 -0.45 -31.24
N TYR A 53 10.85 -1.20 -30.24
CA TYR A 53 9.75 -0.76 -29.38
C TYR A 53 10.20 0.25 -28.32
N ILE A 54 11.46 0.25 -27.90
CA ILE A 54 12.01 1.34 -27.09
C ILE A 54 12.00 2.65 -27.86
N SER A 55 12.42 2.66 -29.14
CA SER A 55 12.34 3.87 -29.96
C SER A 55 10.90 4.37 -30.08
N MET A 56 9.94 3.47 -30.32
CA MET A 56 8.53 3.83 -30.40
C MET A 56 7.97 4.37 -29.08
N LEU A 57 8.39 3.82 -27.94
CA LEU A 57 7.98 4.31 -26.62
C LEU A 57 8.62 5.66 -26.29
N GLU A 58 9.86 5.91 -26.73
CA GLU A 58 10.49 7.24 -26.65
C GLU A 58 9.72 8.26 -27.49
N ASP A 59 9.37 7.90 -28.73
CA ASP A 59 8.62 8.76 -29.65
C ASP A 59 7.20 9.08 -29.14
N LYS A 60 6.60 8.17 -28.37
CA LYS A 60 5.29 8.35 -27.70
C LYS A 60 5.36 9.10 -26.38
N ASP A 61 6.54 9.50 -25.94
CA ASP A 61 6.78 10.14 -24.65
C ASP A 61 6.37 9.28 -23.43
N GLU A 62 6.40 7.96 -23.57
CA GLU A 62 6.05 7.01 -22.50
C GLU A 62 7.26 6.63 -21.64
N ILE A 63 8.47 6.81 -22.17
CA ILE A 63 9.74 6.52 -21.50
C ILE A 63 10.74 7.65 -21.74
N TYR A 64 11.77 7.75 -20.88
CA TYR A 64 12.92 8.62 -21.09
C TYR A 64 14.22 7.85 -20.91
N LYS A 65 15.32 8.38 -21.46
CA LYS A 65 16.66 7.81 -21.28
C LYS A 65 17.60 8.75 -20.56
N LYS A 66 18.49 8.19 -19.73
CA LYS A 66 19.59 8.89 -19.06
C LYS A 66 20.91 8.17 -19.36
N LYS A 67 21.94 8.93 -19.73
CA LYS A 67 23.29 8.38 -19.91
C LYS A 67 23.96 8.21 -18.54
N VAL A 68 24.44 7.00 -18.26
CA VAL A 68 25.19 6.66 -17.05
C VAL A 68 26.46 5.91 -17.47
N GLY A 69 27.60 6.61 -17.40
CA GLY A 69 28.86 6.12 -17.96
C GLY A 69 28.74 5.85 -19.45
N ALA A 70 29.07 4.60 -19.85
CA ALA A 70 28.98 4.15 -21.24
C ALA A 70 27.57 3.69 -21.66
N TYR A 71 26.61 3.61 -20.73
CA TYR A 71 25.30 3.02 -20.98
C TYR A 71 24.19 4.07 -21.02
N ASN A 72 23.13 3.77 -21.76
CA ASN A 72 21.86 4.47 -21.67
C ASN A 72 20.90 3.60 -20.84
N LEU A 73 20.42 4.16 -19.74
CA LEU A 73 19.34 3.60 -18.94
C LEU A 73 18.02 4.20 -19.39
N TYR A 74 17.02 3.35 -19.53
CA TYR A 74 15.67 3.71 -19.92
C TYR A 74 14.75 3.61 -18.72
N PHE A 75 13.81 4.54 -18.60
CA PHE A 75 12.92 4.71 -17.46
C PHE A 75 11.50 4.96 -17.96
N SER A 76 10.50 4.44 -17.26
CA SER A 76 9.10 4.82 -17.51
C SER A 76 8.88 6.29 -17.14
N LYS A 77 8.18 7.06 -17.98
CA LYS A 77 7.66 8.39 -17.63
C LYS A 77 6.39 8.29 -16.79
N LYS A 78 5.66 7.19 -16.92
CA LYS A 78 4.61 6.80 -15.96
C LYS A 78 5.28 6.34 -14.67
N GLN A 79 5.80 7.29 -13.90
CA GLN A 79 6.15 7.11 -12.49
C GLN A 79 4.88 7.27 -11.65
N GLU A 80 3.90 6.42 -11.89
CA GLU A 80 2.75 6.29 -10.99
C GLU A 80 3.06 5.28 -9.86
N PHE A 81 4.13 4.49 -10.01
CA PHE A 81 4.41 3.37 -9.12
C PHE A 81 5.73 3.55 -8.37
N PHE A 82 5.64 4.03 -7.13
CA PHE A 82 6.73 3.92 -6.17
C PHE A 82 6.70 2.50 -5.59
N PRO A 83 7.72 1.64 -5.80
CA PRO A 83 7.60 0.25 -5.40
C PRO A 83 7.32 0.11 -3.90
N LYS A 84 6.29 -0.67 -3.55
CA LYS A 84 5.87 -0.89 -2.15
C LYS A 84 7.05 -1.20 -1.22
N ARG A 85 7.99 -2.06 -1.67
CA ARG A 85 9.18 -2.43 -0.88
C ARG A 85 10.04 -1.22 -0.52
N ILE A 86 10.23 -0.29 -1.46
CA ILE A 86 11.02 0.92 -1.24
C ILE A 86 10.26 1.87 -0.33
N ALA A 87 8.97 2.10 -0.60
CA ALA A 87 8.09 2.92 0.24
C ALA A 87 8.08 2.46 1.70
N LEU A 88 7.87 1.16 1.91
CA LEU A 88 7.87 0.55 3.22
C LEU A 88 9.24 0.67 3.91
N SER A 89 10.34 0.50 3.17
CA SER A 89 11.69 0.64 3.74
C SER A 89 11.96 2.06 4.22
N TYR A 90 11.60 3.07 3.43
CA TYR A 90 11.71 4.48 3.84
C TYR A 90 10.85 4.77 5.06
N TYR A 91 9.60 4.30 5.04
CA TYR A 91 8.68 4.48 6.16
C TYR A 91 9.21 3.82 7.43
N LYS A 92 9.65 2.55 7.38
CA LYS A 92 10.26 1.85 8.52
C LYS A 92 11.47 2.58 9.08
N ALA A 93 12.33 3.13 8.22
CA ALA A 93 13.48 3.92 8.66
C ALA A 93 13.06 5.18 9.43
N LEU A 94 12.01 5.88 8.97
CA LEU A 94 11.44 7.03 9.69
C LEU A 94 10.86 6.61 11.05
N ILE A 95 10.08 5.53 11.09
CA ILE A 95 9.49 5.03 12.34
C ILE A 95 10.57 4.64 13.36
N ALA A 96 11.59 3.90 12.93
CA ALA A 96 12.72 3.56 13.81
C ALA A 96 13.48 4.81 14.26
N GLY A 97 13.68 5.78 13.37
CA GLY A 97 14.27 7.08 13.71
C GLY A 97 13.48 7.80 14.80
N PHE A 98 12.15 7.87 14.68
CA PHE A 98 11.29 8.46 15.71
C PHE A 98 11.42 7.74 17.04
N LYS A 99 11.39 6.41 17.05
CA LYS A 99 11.54 5.62 18.29
C LYS A 99 12.89 5.88 18.97
N ASN A 100 13.97 5.93 18.18
CA ASN A 100 15.31 6.12 18.71
C ASN A 100 15.55 7.53 19.26
N HIS A 101 14.98 8.56 18.62
CA HIS A 101 15.17 9.95 19.04
C HIS A 101 14.13 10.46 20.03
N PHE A 102 12.95 9.84 20.08
CA PHE A 102 11.83 10.24 20.95
C PHE A 102 11.25 9.03 21.72
N PRO A 103 12.07 8.26 22.47
CA PRO A 103 11.57 7.12 23.23
C PRO A 103 10.57 7.58 24.31
N GLY A 104 9.50 6.83 24.52
CA GLY A 104 8.46 7.15 25.50
C GLY A 104 7.52 8.30 25.09
N ASN A 105 7.55 8.73 23.83
CA ASN A 105 6.69 9.80 23.31
C ASN A 105 5.60 9.25 22.39
N GLU A 106 5.02 8.10 22.76
CA GLU A 106 4.00 7.40 21.98
C GLU A 106 2.80 8.30 21.65
N GLU A 107 2.38 9.15 22.58
CA GLU A 107 1.29 10.11 22.37
C GLU A 107 1.64 11.18 21.33
N ILE A 108 2.90 11.61 21.22
CA ILE A 108 3.31 12.54 20.16
C ILE A 108 3.14 11.89 18.79
N LEU A 109 3.53 10.62 18.64
CA LEU A 109 3.34 9.89 17.39
C LEU A 109 1.86 9.73 17.05
N LYS A 110 1.03 9.55 18.06
CA LYS A 110 -0.41 9.51 17.87
C LYS A 110 -0.99 10.85 17.42
N GLU A 111 -0.56 11.96 18.01
CA GLU A 111 -0.94 13.31 17.55
C GLU A 111 -0.46 13.58 16.11
N ILE A 112 0.77 13.19 15.76
CA ILE A 112 1.25 13.24 14.36
C ILE A 112 0.31 12.44 13.45
N GLY A 113 -0.17 11.27 13.88
CA GLY A 113 -1.14 10.48 13.14
C GLY A 113 -2.46 11.22 12.89
N LYS A 114 -2.99 11.89 13.93
CA LYS A 114 -4.20 12.72 13.81
C LYS A 114 -4.01 13.85 12.81
N GLU A 115 -2.90 14.59 12.92
CA GLU A 115 -2.60 15.70 12.03
C GLU A 115 -2.40 15.22 10.58
N SER A 116 -1.69 14.10 10.42
CA SER A 116 -1.41 13.48 9.11
C SER A 116 -2.70 13.13 8.36
N SER A 117 -3.77 12.77 9.07
CA SER A 117 -5.05 12.44 8.42
C SER A 117 -5.65 13.58 7.60
N ASN A 118 -5.28 14.84 7.87
CA ASN A 118 -5.70 16.00 7.07
C ASN A 118 -4.97 16.11 5.72
N PHE A 119 -3.87 15.38 5.56
CA PHE A 119 -3.03 15.42 4.36
C PHE A 119 -3.08 14.11 3.56
N ILE A 120 -3.64 13.05 4.13
CA ILE A 120 -3.79 11.77 3.47
C ILE A 120 -5.11 11.75 2.70
N ASP A 121 -5.03 11.53 1.39
CA ASP A 121 -6.20 11.26 0.57
C ASP A 121 -6.57 9.77 0.68
N PHE A 122 -7.48 9.46 1.61
CA PHE A 122 -7.99 8.10 1.78
C PHE A 122 -8.95 7.78 0.62
N ASP A 123 -8.45 7.04 -0.36
CA ASP A 123 -9.27 6.55 -1.48
C ASP A 123 -10.30 5.53 -0.97
N GLN A 124 -11.49 6.03 -0.62
CA GLN A 124 -12.62 5.21 -0.26
C GLN A 124 -13.46 4.92 -1.50
N SER A 125 -13.62 3.63 -1.81
CA SER A 125 -14.52 3.18 -2.85
C SER A 125 -15.96 3.71 -2.62
N GLU A 126 -16.72 3.92 -3.69
CA GLU A 126 -18.13 4.34 -3.57
C GLU A 126 -18.98 3.36 -2.73
N LYS A 127 -18.63 2.06 -2.75
CA LYS A 127 -19.26 1.05 -1.90
C LYS A 127 -18.95 1.31 -0.42
N SER A 128 -17.68 1.56 -0.10
CA SER A 128 -17.19 1.90 1.24
C SER A 128 -17.89 3.16 1.76
N LYS A 129 -17.94 4.23 0.96
CA LYS A 129 -18.66 5.48 1.28
C LYS A 129 -20.14 5.25 1.58
N LYS A 130 -20.84 4.41 0.79
CA LYS A 130 -22.25 4.08 1.03
C LYS A 130 -22.46 3.33 2.35
N GLN A 131 -21.59 2.36 2.66
CA GLN A 131 -21.65 1.61 3.92
C GLN A 131 -21.43 2.54 5.13
N LEU A 132 -20.44 3.43 5.08
CA LEU A 132 -20.20 4.40 6.15
C LEU A 132 -21.36 5.39 6.32
N LYS A 133 -21.93 5.89 5.22
CA LYS A 133 -23.12 6.75 5.27
C LYS A 133 -24.31 6.08 5.94
N GLY A 134 -24.49 4.78 5.76
CA GLY A 134 -25.56 4.02 6.40
C GLY A 134 -25.38 3.84 7.91
N ILE A 135 -24.16 3.97 8.42
CA ILE A 135 -23.80 3.78 9.83
C ILE A 135 -23.65 5.12 10.55
N ARG A 136 -23.42 6.21 9.80
CA ARG A 136 -23.31 7.57 10.32
C ARG A 136 -24.54 7.95 11.15
N GLY A 137 -24.31 8.34 12.41
CA GLY A 137 -25.38 8.72 13.33
C GLY A 137 -26.17 7.55 13.93
N SER A 138 -25.79 6.29 13.64
CA SER A 138 -26.43 5.13 14.26
C SER A 138 -26.28 5.15 15.79
N PRO A 139 -27.33 4.83 16.56
CA PRO A 139 -27.22 4.64 18.00
C PRO A 139 -26.55 3.32 18.38
N ILE A 140 -26.44 2.37 17.43
CA ILE A 140 -25.96 1.01 17.68
C ILE A 140 -24.43 0.97 17.61
N LEU A 141 -23.78 1.06 18.77
CA LEU A 141 -22.32 1.10 18.87
C LEU A 141 -21.62 -0.09 18.23
N LYS A 142 -22.24 -1.27 18.32
CA LYS A 142 -21.73 -2.52 17.76
C LYS A 142 -21.42 -2.41 16.26
N LEU A 143 -22.26 -1.70 15.50
CA LEU A 143 -22.06 -1.53 14.06
C LEU A 143 -20.79 -0.73 13.74
N PHE A 144 -20.38 0.20 14.61
CA PHE A 144 -19.12 0.94 14.44
C PHE A 144 -17.91 0.02 14.58
N PHE A 145 -18.00 -0.94 15.51
CA PHE A 145 -16.91 -1.86 15.76
C PHE A 145 -16.77 -2.92 14.67
N GLU A 146 -17.89 -3.45 14.19
CA GLU A 146 -17.90 -4.47 13.14
C GLU A 146 -17.33 -3.97 11.80
N VAL A 147 -17.39 -2.67 11.52
CA VAL A 147 -16.86 -2.14 10.26
C VAL A 147 -15.36 -1.90 10.25
N LEU A 148 -14.70 -1.68 11.39
CA LEU A 148 -13.28 -1.34 11.43
C LEU A 148 -12.41 -2.28 10.57
N PRO A 149 -12.50 -3.61 10.68
CA PRO A 149 -11.65 -4.51 9.90
C PRO A 149 -11.80 -4.32 8.39
N SER A 150 -13.01 -3.96 7.92
CA SER A 150 -13.29 -3.76 6.50
C SER A 150 -12.71 -2.45 5.95
N PHE A 151 -12.51 -1.44 6.81
CA PHE A 151 -12.00 -0.13 6.41
C PHE A 151 -10.52 0.06 6.69
N TYR A 152 -9.93 -0.70 7.62
CA TYR A 152 -8.52 -0.58 7.96
C TYR A 152 -7.58 -0.59 6.74
N PRO A 153 -7.75 -1.48 5.72
CA PRO A 153 -6.87 -1.47 4.56
C PRO A 153 -6.89 -0.16 3.75
N SER A 154 -7.95 0.64 3.88
CA SER A 154 -7.99 1.97 3.25
C SER A 154 -7.17 3.03 3.99
N PHE A 155 -6.90 2.82 5.29
CA PHE A 155 -6.08 3.72 6.11
C PHE A 155 -4.60 3.33 6.11
N ASP A 156 -4.30 2.05 5.92
CA ASP A 156 -2.94 1.52 5.97
C ASP A 156 -2.61 0.70 4.70
N LEU A 157 -2.30 1.43 3.62
CA LEU A 157 -1.95 0.87 2.32
C LEU A 157 -0.63 0.07 2.35
N LEU A 158 0.19 0.22 3.40
CA LEU A 158 1.46 -0.50 3.53
C LEU A 158 1.24 -1.94 3.99
N GLN A 159 0.09 -2.28 4.55
CA GLN A 159 -0.19 -3.59 5.15
C GLN A 159 -1.41 -4.31 4.58
N PRO A 160 -1.48 -4.57 3.26
CA PRO A 160 -2.65 -5.17 2.62
C PRO A 160 -2.98 -6.58 3.11
N ASN A 161 -2.03 -7.27 3.76
CA ASN A 161 -2.20 -8.64 4.26
C ASN A 161 -2.40 -8.71 5.78
N ILE A 162 -2.54 -7.57 6.44
CA ILE A 162 -2.79 -7.54 7.89
C ILE A 162 -4.10 -8.27 8.20
N LYS A 163 -4.10 -9.02 9.28
CA LYS A 163 -5.31 -9.70 9.78
C LYS A 163 -5.78 -8.98 11.03
N ILE A 164 -7.08 -8.75 11.11
CA ILE A 164 -7.73 -8.08 12.23
C ILE A 164 -8.80 -9.04 12.74
N SER A 165 -8.78 -9.35 14.03
CA SER A 165 -9.81 -10.20 14.63
C SER A 165 -11.18 -9.53 14.62
N GLU A 166 -12.22 -10.32 14.84
CA GLU A 166 -13.52 -9.80 15.27
C GLU A 166 -13.36 -8.97 16.56
N PRO A 167 -14.18 -7.92 16.77
CA PRO A 167 -14.11 -7.08 17.96
C PRO A 167 -14.51 -7.83 19.22
N GLU A 168 -13.64 -7.82 20.23
CA GLU A 168 -14.01 -8.21 21.59
C GLU A 168 -14.65 -7.00 22.30
N ILE A 169 -15.98 -7.01 22.41
CA ILE A 169 -16.74 -5.88 22.95
C ILE A 169 -16.79 -5.97 24.49
N GLN A 170 -16.36 -4.89 25.13
CA GLN A 170 -16.27 -4.71 26.57
C GLN A 170 -16.98 -3.42 27.02
N ASN A 171 -17.00 -3.16 28.34
CA ASN A 171 -17.52 -1.93 28.93
C ASN A 171 -18.95 -1.57 28.47
N SER A 172 -19.87 -2.53 28.61
CA SER A 172 -21.28 -2.35 28.25
C SER A 172 -21.50 -1.92 26.79
N GLY A 173 -20.57 -2.25 25.89
CA GLY A 173 -20.67 -1.91 24.46
C GLY A 173 -19.95 -0.64 24.05
N LYS A 174 -19.14 -0.01 24.93
CA LYS A 174 -18.39 1.22 24.61
C LYS A 174 -16.94 1.00 24.20
N LYS A 175 -16.34 -0.14 24.52
CA LYS A 175 -14.96 -0.49 24.17
C LYS A 175 -14.97 -1.72 23.28
N ALA A 176 -14.18 -1.73 22.22
CA ALA A 176 -13.86 -2.94 21.46
C ALA A 176 -12.34 -3.12 21.40
N ILE A 177 -11.86 -4.35 21.58
CA ILE A 177 -10.45 -4.70 21.40
C ILE A 177 -10.32 -5.56 20.15
N TYR A 178 -9.32 -5.24 19.33
CA TYR A 178 -8.98 -5.94 18.10
C TYR A 178 -7.56 -6.43 18.19
N ARG A 179 -7.35 -7.68 17.75
CA ARG A 179 -6.02 -8.23 17.58
C ARG A 179 -5.58 -8.10 16.12
N PHE A 180 -4.46 -7.42 15.93
CA PHE A 180 -3.78 -7.26 14.66
C PHE A 180 -2.64 -8.28 14.55
N THR A 181 -2.64 -9.12 13.51
CA THR A 181 -1.59 -10.10 13.24
C THR A 181 -1.11 -10.00 11.79
N ASN A 182 0.01 -10.67 11.48
CA ASN A 182 0.66 -10.63 10.16
C ASN A 182 1.07 -9.21 9.71
N SER A 183 1.42 -8.34 10.67
CA SER A 183 1.91 -7.00 10.38
C SER A 183 3.42 -6.99 10.15
N GLU A 184 3.84 -6.43 9.02
CA GLU A 184 5.25 -6.20 8.67
C GLU A 184 6.02 -5.35 9.72
N PHE A 185 5.35 -4.72 10.69
CA PHE A 185 5.96 -3.87 11.72
C PHE A 185 6.18 -4.58 13.08
N ILE A 186 5.77 -5.84 13.22
CA ILE A 186 5.96 -6.64 14.46
C ILE A 186 6.54 -8.04 14.21
N ASN A 187 7.09 -8.29 13.02
CA ASN A 187 7.60 -9.62 12.69
C ASN A 187 8.78 -10.03 13.59
N ASP A 188 9.80 -9.18 13.72
CA ASP A 188 11.09 -9.57 14.31
C ASP A 188 11.64 -8.60 15.36
N THR A 189 11.12 -7.38 15.44
CA THR A 189 11.65 -6.32 16.31
C THR A 189 10.54 -5.35 16.72
N GLU A 190 10.70 -4.75 17.91
CA GLU A 190 9.83 -3.68 18.41
C GLU A 190 10.15 -2.32 17.79
N ASP A 191 11.19 -2.20 16.97
CA ASP A 191 11.67 -0.91 16.43
C ASP A 191 10.60 -0.16 15.64
N PHE A 192 9.62 -0.88 15.11
CA PHE A 192 8.57 -0.31 14.29
C PHE A 192 7.21 -0.20 14.99
N VAL A 193 7.15 -0.44 16.30
CA VAL A 193 5.89 -0.36 17.07
C VAL A 193 5.24 1.03 17.02
N TYR A 194 6.04 2.08 16.77
CA TYR A 194 5.57 3.47 16.60
C TYR A 194 4.62 3.66 15.40
N HIS A 195 4.63 2.74 14.44
CA HIS A 195 3.63 2.70 13.36
C HIS A 195 2.20 2.61 13.91
N PHE A 196 1.96 1.75 14.90
CA PHE A 196 0.60 1.55 15.42
C PHE A 196 0.10 2.78 16.16
N TYR A 197 0.96 3.56 16.80
CA TYR A 197 0.55 4.82 17.43
C TYR A 197 0.08 5.84 16.37
N LEU A 198 0.83 5.99 15.26
CA LEU A 198 0.39 6.81 14.13
C LEU A 198 -0.96 6.36 13.58
N ILE A 199 -1.13 5.06 13.34
CA ILE A 199 -2.39 4.50 12.84
C ILE A 199 -3.53 4.71 13.83
N THR A 200 -3.30 4.56 15.15
CA THR A 200 -4.35 4.86 16.13
C THR A 200 -4.80 6.31 16.09
N GLY A 201 -3.88 7.26 15.86
CA GLY A 201 -4.23 8.66 15.65
C GLY A 201 -5.07 8.89 14.39
N ILE A 202 -4.70 8.25 13.28
CA ILE A 202 -5.47 8.30 12.03
C ILE A 202 -6.88 7.73 12.24
N ILE A 203 -7.00 6.56 12.88
CA ILE A 203 -8.29 5.93 13.17
C ILE A 203 -9.13 6.85 14.06
N GLU A 204 -8.56 7.46 15.11
CA GLU A 204 -9.29 8.39 15.96
C GLU A 204 -9.90 9.53 15.16
N THR A 205 -9.14 10.20 14.29
CA THR A 205 -9.68 11.31 13.49
C THR A 205 -10.72 10.82 12.48
N GLN A 206 -10.37 9.83 11.66
CA GLN A 206 -11.26 9.33 10.61
C GLN A 206 -12.58 8.82 11.18
N PHE A 207 -12.53 8.02 12.25
CA PHE A 207 -13.75 7.45 12.83
C PHE A 207 -14.56 8.51 13.60
N SER A 208 -13.88 9.48 14.23
CA SER A 208 -14.59 10.60 14.87
C SER A 208 -15.38 11.42 13.86
N GLU A 209 -14.80 11.71 12.70
CA GLU A 209 -15.47 12.44 11.61
C GLU A 209 -16.61 11.65 10.98
N ILE A 210 -16.36 10.38 10.64
CA ILE A 210 -17.33 9.51 9.99
C ILE A 210 -18.55 9.30 10.90
N PHE A 211 -18.34 9.08 12.19
CA PHE A 211 -19.41 8.73 13.12
C PHE A 211 -19.94 9.90 13.94
N ASN A 212 -19.31 11.07 13.85
CA ASN A 212 -19.64 12.27 14.63
C ASN A 212 -19.70 11.97 16.13
N ARG A 213 -18.68 11.26 16.63
CA ARG A 213 -18.52 10.86 18.03
C ARG A 213 -17.07 11.05 18.43
N LYS A 214 -16.80 11.17 19.72
CA LYS A 214 -15.43 11.18 20.21
C LYS A 214 -14.92 9.74 20.28
N ILE A 215 -13.89 9.46 19.50
CA ILE A 215 -13.25 8.14 19.46
C ILE A 215 -11.89 8.24 20.14
N LYS A 216 -11.57 7.25 20.97
CA LYS A 216 -10.24 7.09 21.55
C LYS A 216 -9.70 5.69 21.25
N CYS A 217 -8.54 5.60 20.62
CA CYS A 217 -7.83 4.37 20.30
C CYS A 217 -6.60 4.22 21.19
N ASN A 218 -6.32 3.03 21.71
CA ASN A 218 -5.12 2.79 22.51
C ASN A 218 -4.47 1.47 22.12
N ILE A 219 -3.15 1.41 22.21
CA ILE A 219 -2.43 0.14 22.14
C ILE A 219 -2.49 -0.49 23.52
N GLU A 220 -3.17 -1.63 23.63
CA GLU A 220 -3.36 -2.35 24.90
C GLU A 220 -2.21 -3.31 25.15
N LYS A 221 -1.73 -3.98 24.09
CA LYS A 221 -0.68 -4.98 24.20
C LYS A 221 0.09 -5.11 22.90
N VAL A 222 1.40 -5.31 23.04
CA VAL A 222 2.28 -5.68 21.94
C VAL A 222 2.97 -6.98 22.33
N LYS A 223 2.94 -7.97 21.44
CA LYS A 223 3.68 -9.21 21.59
C LYS A 223 4.49 -9.44 20.32
N ILE A 224 5.80 -9.52 20.46
CA ILE A 224 6.72 -9.91 19.39
C ILE A 224 7.35 -11.23 19.78
N SER A 225 7.25 -12.24 18.92
CA SER A 225 7.75 -13.59 19.19
C SER A 225 8.29 -14.23 17.92
N LYS A 226 9.41 -14.94 18.04
CA LYS A 226 9.96 -15.76 16.95
C LYS A 226 9.26 -17.12 16.82
N ASP A 227 8.78 -17.66 17.95
CA ASP A 227 8.24 -19.02 18.04
C ASP A 227 6.71 -19.06 18.12
N ASN A 228 6.07 -17.91 18.33
CA ASN A 228 4.62 -17.77 18.38
C ASN A 228 4.16 -16.63 17.47
N GLU A 229 2.85 -16.53 17.22
CA GLU A 229 2.28 -15.40 16.48
C GLU A 229 2.55 -14.07 17.21
N SER A 230 3.18 -13.13 16.51
CA SER A 230 3.30 -11.73 16.90
C SER A 230 1.99 -10.99 16.66
N TYR A 231 1.59 -10.15 17.61
CA TYR A 231 0.36 -9.39 17.53
C TYR A 231 0.41 -8.04 18.25
N VAL A 232 -0.50 -7.16 17.86
CA VAL A 232 -0.83 -5.92 18.59
C VAL A 232 -2.32 -5.92 18.90
N ASP A 233 -2.66 -5.73 20.16
CA ASP A 233 -4.05 -5.52 20.58
C ASP A 233 -4.30 -4.01 20.65
N ILE A 234 -5.26 -3.52 19.86
CA ILE A 234 -5.68 -2.12 19.82
C ILE A 234 -7.11 -2.03 20.33
N SER A 235 -7.37 -1.14 21.29
CA SER A 235 -8.73 -0.81 21.69
C SER A 235 -9.26 0.41 20.97
N ILE A 236 -10.58 0.43 20.79
CA ILE A 236 -11.36 1.60 20.39
C ILE A 236 -12.43 1.82 21.44
N LEU A 237 -12.44 3.00 22.03
CA LEU A 237 -13.44 3.51 22.96
C LEU A 237 -14.28 4.57 22.26
N VAL A 238 -15.60 4.47 22.41
CA VAL A 238 -16.56 5.45 21.92
C VAL A 238 -17.22 6.12 23.12
N ASP A 239 -17.04 7.43 23.24
CA ASP A 239 -17.71 8.24 24.29
C ASP A 239 -19.16 8.58 23.89
#